data_AF-A0A0D2GMH3-F1
#
_entry.id   AF-A0A0D2GMH3-F1
#
_cell.length_a   1.000
_cell.length_b   1.000
_cell.length_c   1.000
_cell.angle_alpha   90.00
_cell.angle_beta   90.00
_cell.angle_gamma   90.00
#
_symmetry.space_group_name_H-M   'P 1'
#
loop_
_entity.id
_entity.type
_entity.pdbx_description
1 polymer ?
#
loop_
_entity_poly.entity_id
_entity_poly.type
_entity_poly.pdbx_seq_one_letter_code
_entity_poly.pdbx_strand_id
1 'polypeptide(L)'
;MLDGEHEQYTRQVPHDNNSYVLGQIHSHNVVIACLLAEVYGTLSAATVANNMLRMFPAIRFGLMVGIGRGIPCSNEGVDIRLGDVMVSQPDGTHSGVVQYDLRKNLGDSVFERKDVLRPPSTLPLTAIANLQSRH
;
A
#
# COMPACT_ATOMS: atom_id res chain seq x y z
N MET A 1 12.13 2.38 11.18
CA MET A 1 13.10 3.45 10.87
C MET A 1 14.06 2.92 9.81
N LEU A 2 14.69 3.78 9.00
CA LEU A 2 15.75 3.38 8.07
C LEU A 2 17.03 3.06 8.85
N ASP A 3 17.81 2.10 8.37
CA ASP A 3 19.11 1.75 8.97
C ASP A 3 20.21 2.72 8.52
N GLY A 4 20.05 3.34 7.34
CA GLY A 4 20.91 4.40 6.82
C GLY A 4 20.20 5.25 5.77
N GLU A 5 20.62 6.50 5.63
CA GLU A 5 20.13 7.45 4.62
C GLU A 5 21.14 7.62 3.49
N HIS A 6 20.64 7.81 2.27
CA HIS A 6 21.43 8.10 1.08
C HIS A 6 21.31 9.57 0.70
N GLU A 7 22.33 10.11 0.02
CA GLU A 7 22.29 11.46 -0.51
C GLU A 7 21.11 11.65 -1.48
N GLN A 8 20.57 12.88 -1.50
CA GLN A 8 19.45 13.21 -2.37
C GLN A 8 19.84 13.08 -3.85
N TYR A 9 18.97 12.44 -4.61
CA TYR A 9 19.19 12.21 -6.03
C TYR A 9 18.99 13.52 -6.82
N THR A 10 20.00 13.95 -7.57
CA THR A 10 20.00 15.23 -8.30
C THR A 10 19.26 15.18 -9.63
N ARG A 11 18.87 13.99 -10.11
CA ARG A 11 18.10 13.87 -11.35
C ARG A 11 16.66 14.30 -11.10
N GLN A 12 16.22 15.37 -11.76
CA GLN A 12 14.80 15.75 -11.74
C GLN A 12 14.11 15.15 -12.96
N VAL A 13 13.04 14.37 -12.73
CA VAL A 13 12.12 13.98 -13.81
C VAL A 13 11.15 15.16 -14.00
N PRO A 14 10.97 15.66 -15.23
CA PRO A 14 10.01 16.74 -15.48
C PRO A 14 8.63 16.37 -14.95
N HIS A 15 8.01 17.32 -14.23
CA HIS A 15 6.68 17.20 -13.62
C HIS A 15 6.57 16.16 -12.49
N ASP A 16 7.68 15.71 -11.92
CA ASP A 16 7.67 14.98 -10.65
C ASP A 16 7.82 15.97 -9.48
N ASN A 17 6.72 16.18 -8.76
CA ASN A 17 6.68 17.06 -7.58
C ASN A 17 6.80 16.28 -6.27
N ASN A 18 7.14 15.00 -6.32
CA ASN A 18 7.29 14.17 -5.14
C ASN A 18 8.56 14.56 -4.35
N SER A 19 8.46 14.50 -3.03
CA SER A 19 9.61 14.50 -2.14
C SER A 19 10.00 13.06 -1.82
N TYR A 20 11.28 12.73 -1.98
CA TYR A 20 11.80 11.39 -1.74
C TYR A 20 12.81 11.39 -0.58
N VAL A 21 12.67 10.41 0.30
CA VAL A 21 13.70 10.00 1.24
C VAL A 21 14.30 8.71 0.71
N LEU A 22 15.63 8.69 0.60
CA LEU A 22 16.39 7.56 0.07
C LEU A 22 17.19 6.96 1.21
N GLY A 23 17.23 5.64 1.29
CA GLY A 23 18.01 4.97 2.31
C GLY A 23 18.01 3.47 2.16
N GLN A 24 18.32 2.80 3.26
CA GLN A 24 18.49 1.36 3.31
C GLN A 24 17.82 0.77 4.55
N ILE A 25 17.23 -0.41 4.40
CA ILE A 25 16.87 -1.29 5.51
C ILE A 25 17.52 -2.64 5.21
N HIS A 26 18.40 -3.09 6.10
CA HIS A 26 19.23 -4.25 5.94
C HIS A 26 19.98 -4.23 4.60
N SER A 27 19.79 -5.23 3.75
CA SER A 27 20.39 -5.31 2.41
C SER A 27 19.51 -4.70 1.30
N HIS A 28 18.43 -3.99 1.65
CA HIS A 28 17.46 -3.45 0.70
C HIS A 28 17.53 -1.93 0.60
N ASN A 29 17.72 -1.42 -0.60
CA ASN A 29 17.55 0.01 -0.88
C ASN A 29 16.06 0.36 -0.85
N VAL A 30 15.72 1.43 -0.14
CA VAL A 30 14.36 1.88 0.09
C VAL A 30 14.20 3.32 -0.39
N VAL A 31 13.10 3.58 -1.08
CA VAL A 31 12.64 4.92 -1.45
C VAL A 31 11.31 5.15 -0.77
N ILE A 32 11.19 6.24 -0.02
CA ILE A 32 9.97 6.65 0.65
C ILE A 32 9.50 7.95 0.01
N ALA A 33 8.23 8.03 -0.35
CA ALA A 33 7.58 9.29 -0.69
C ALA A 33 6.31 9.46 0.15
N CYS A 34 6.02 10.71 0.48
CA CYS A 34 4.79 11.08 1.15
C CYS A 34 3.87 11.82 0.17
N LEU A 35 2.56 11.77 0.44
CA LEU A 35 1.63 12.69 -0.21
C LEU A 35 1.98 14.13 0.18
N LEU A 36 1.59 15.07 -0.68
CA LEU A 36 1.64 16.49 -0.34
C LEU A 36 0.85 16.74 0.94
N ALA A 37 1.33 17.69 1.76
CA ALA A 37 0.65 18.06 2.99
C ALA A 37 -0.81 18.41 2.71
N GLU A 38 -1.72 17.89 3.54
CA GLU A 38 -3.18 18.07 3.44
C GLU A 38 -3.84 17.45 2.19
N VAL A 39 -3.09 16.74 1.34
CA VAL A 39 -3.65 16.00 0.20
C VAL A 39 -3.79 14.52 0.56
N TYR A 40 -4.99 13.99 0.32
CA TYR A 40 -5.33 12.59 0.59
C TYR A 40 -6.07 11.97 -0.59
N GLY A 41 -6.17 10.64 -0.56
CA GLY A 41 -7.03 9.87 -1.47
C GLY A 41 -6.27 9.10 -2.54
N THR A 42 -6.99 8.16 -3.15
CA THR A 42 -6.46 7.14 -4.06
C THR A 42 -5.75 7.74 -5.28
N LEU A 43 -6.31 8.81 -5.86
CA LEU A 43 -5.72 9.45 -7.05
C LEU A 43 -4.37 10.08 -6.74
N SER A 44 -4.25 10.81 -5.64
CA SER A 44 -2.99 11.43 -5.23
C SER A 44 -1.93 10.36 -4.94
N ALA A 45 -2.28 9.31 -4.21
CA ALA A 45 -1.39 8.19 -3.95
C ALA A 45 -0.94 7.48 -5.24
N ALA A 46 -1.85 7.28 -6.19
CA ALA A 46 -1.51 6.69 -7.49
C ALA A 46 -0.54 7.58 -8.29
N THR A 47 -0.72 8.91 -8.27
CA THR A 47 0.21 9.85 -8.92
C THR A 47 1.60 9.80 -8.29
N VAL A 48 1.69 9.82 -6.96
CA VAL A 48 2.96 9.72 -6.24
C VAL A 48 3.67 8.40 -6.58
N ALA A 49 2.96 7.27 -6.49
CA ALA A 49 3.51 5.95 -6.80
C ALA A 49 3.96 5.83 -8.27
N ASN A 50 3.18 6.34 -9.22
CA ASN A 50 3.55 6.31 -10.65
C ASN A 50 4.81 7.14 -10.93
N ASN A 51 4.92 8.32 -10.34
CA ASN A 51 6.12 9.14 -10.47
C ASN A 51 7.33 8.45 -9.84
N MET A 52 7.17 7.83 -8.67
CA MET A 52 8.22 7.04 -8.03
C MET A 52 8.73 5.90 -8.92
N LEU A 53 7.82 5.15 -9.55
CA LEU A 53 8.19 4.06 -10.46
C LEU A 53 8.90 4.56 -11.74
N ARG A 54 8.52 5.75 -12.24
CA ARG A 54 9.21 6.39 -13.38
C ARG A 54 10.61 6.86 -13.01
N MET A 55 10.77 7.42 -11.81
CA MET A 55 12.01 7.96 -11.29
C MET A 55 13.01 6.86 -10.90
N PHE A 56 12.51 5.77 -10.30
CA PHE A 56 13.31 4.66 -9.77
C PHE A 56 12.91 3.34 -10.43
N PRO A 57 13.39 3.06 -11.67
CA PRO A 57 13.00 1.88 -12.43
C PRO A 57 13.47 0.55 -11.82
N ALA A 58 14.36 0.59 -10.84
CA ALA A 58 14.87 -0.59 -10.13
C ALA A 58 13.96 -1.07 -8.98
N ILE A 59 12.84 -0.37 -8.71
CA ILE A 59 11.87 -0.79 -7.68
C ILE A 59 11.27 -2.16 -8.06
N ARG A 60 11.34 -3.11 -7.12
CA ARG A 60 10.85 -4.49 -7.31
C ARG A 60 9.45 -4.75 -6.75
N PHE A 61 9.08 -4.01 -5.72
CA PHE A 61 7.77 -4.04 -5.07
C PHE A 61 7.57 -2.72 -4.30
N GLY A 62 6.32 -2.39 -4.01
CA GLY A 62 5.96 -1.22 -3.21
C GLY A 62 5.12 -1.62 -2.01
N LEU A 63 5.20 -0.84 -0.94
CA LEU A 63 4.33 -0.94 0.23
C LEU A 63 3.54 0.35 0.35
N MET A 64 2.23 0.27 0.47
CA MET A 64 1.38 1.41 0.83
C MET A 64 1.15 1.37 2.33
N VAL A 65 1.67 2.36 3.05
CA VAL A 65 1.57 2.45 4.51
C VAL A 65 0.75 3.68 4.86
N GLY A 66 -0.25 3.51 5.72
CA GLY A 66 -1.12 4.59 6.16
C GLY A 66 -1.90 4.19 7.41
N ILE A 67 -2.52 5.18 8.03
CA ILE A 67 -3.42 4.96 9.16
C ILE A 67 -4.83 4.62 8.64
N GLY A 68 -5.50 3.73 9.36
CA GLY A 68 -6.87 3.31 9.06
C GLY A 68 -7.72 3.25 10.33
N ARG A 69 -9.01 2.97 10.14
CA ARG A 69 -9.93 2.64 11.24
C ARG A 69 -10.20 1.15 11.21
N GLY A 70 -10.17 0.51 12.38
CA GLY A 70 -10.59 -0.87 12.58
C GLY A 70 -12.06 -0.94 12.95
N ILE A 71 -12.78 -1.94 12.42
CA ILE A 71 -14.12 -2.31 12.85
C ILE A 71 -13.99 -3.69 13.49
N PRO A 72 -14.02 -3.80 14.84
CA PRO A 72 -13.97 -5.09 15.52
C PRO A 72 -15.19 -5.96 15.14
N CYS A 73 -14.96 -7.25 14.89
CA CYS A 73 -16.01 -8.24 14.65
C CYS A 73 -15.95 -9.30 15.75
N SER A 74 -16.55 -8.97 16.91
CA SER A 74 -16.50 -9.83 18.10
C SER A 74 -17.14 -11.21 17.87
N ASN A 75 -18.13 -11.30 16.98
CA ASN A 75 -18.79 -12.55 16.58
C ASN A 75 -17.88 -13.51 15.79
N GLU A 76 -16.84 -12.99 15.13
CA GLU A 76 -15.86 -13.77 14.36
C GLU A 76 -14.53 -13.92 15.11
N GLY A 77 -14.47 -13.51 16.38
CA GLY A 77 -13.25 -13.54 17.18
C GLY A 77 -12.19 -12.54 16.72
N VAL A 78 -12.56 -11.55 15.90
CA VAL A 78 -11.64 -10.53 15.37
C VAL A 78 -11.65 -9.32 16.30
N ASP A 79 -10.66 -9.26 17.18
CA ASP A 79 -10.43 -8.16 18.12
C ASP A 79 -9.39 -7.17 17.53
N ILE A 80 -9.88 -6.09 16.91
CA ILE A 80 -9.03 -5.03 16.35
C ILE A 80 -8.92 -3.90 17.35
N ARG A 81 -7.69 -3.56 17.75
CA ARG A 81 -7.38 -2.55 18.75
C ARG A 81 -6.59 -1.39 18.17
N LEU A 82 -6.65 -0.25 18.84
CA LEU A 82 -5.82 0.89 18.49
C LEU A 82 -4.34 0.54 18.70
N GLY A 83 -3.54 0.74 17.65
CA GLY A 83 -2.12 0.38 17.64
C GLY A 83 -1.82 -0.91 16.88
N ASP A 84 -2.84 -1.70 16.51
CA ASP A 84 -2.65 -2.88 15.69
C ASP A 84 -2.17 -2.49 14.28
N VAL A 85 -1.25 -3.29 13.75
CA VAL A 85 -0.76 -3.17 12.38
C VAL A 85 -1.42 -4.26 11.55
N MET A 86 -2.25 -3.84 10.60
CA MET A 86 -2.92 -4.75 9.67
C MET A 86 -2.11 -4.89 8.38
N VAL A 87 -1.96 -6.13 7.92
CA VAL A 87 -1.31 -6.46 6.65
C VAL A 87 -2.35 -7.10 5.74
N SER A 88 -2.60 -6.49 4.58
CA SER A 88 -3.54 -7.04 3.60
C SER A 88 -3.03 -8.36 3.04
N GLN A 89 -3.85 -9.41 3.10
CA GLN A 89 -3.55 -10.70 2.53
C GLN A 89 -4.68 -11.14 1.58
N PRO A 90 -4.37 -11.55 0.34
CA PRO A 90 -5.36 -12.16 -0.52
C PRO A 90 -5.94 -13.43 0.10
N ASP A 91 -7.25 -13.57 0.02
CA ASP A 91 -7.94 -14.85 0.16
C ASP A 91 -8.38 -15.30 -1.23
N GLY A 92 -8.76 -16.57 -1.44
CA GLY A 92 -9.13 -17.07 -2.77
C GLY A 92 -10.24 -16.30 -3.51
N THR A 93 -10.89 -15.33 -2.84
CA THR A 93 -11.96 -14.47 -3.36
C THR A 93 -11.60 -12.98 -3.45
N HIS A 94 -10.62 -12.50 -2.67
CA HIS A 94 -10.20 -11.10 -2.59
C HIS A 94 -8.70 -10.94 -2.74
N SER A 95 -8.24 -9.85 -3.36
CA SER A 95 -6.82 -9.53 -3.47
C SER A 95 -6.20 -8.95 -2.20
N GLY A 96 -6.90 -9.04 -1.06
CA GLY A 96 -6.50 -8.47 0.23
C GLY A 96 -6.89 -7.02 0.42
N VAL A 97 -7.27 -6.31 -0.65
CA VAL A 97 -7.83 -4.95 -0.59
C VAL A 97 -9.11 -4.91 -1.42
N VAL A 98 -10.15 -4.31 -0.87
CA VAL A 98 -11.46 -4.19 -1.51
C VAL A 98 -11.87 -2.74 -1.58
N GLN A 99 -12.11 -2.24 -2.80
CA GLN A 99 -12.66 -0.90 -2.99
C GLN A 99 -14.18 -0.94 -2.73
N TYR A 100 -14.61 -0.39 -1.60
CA TYR A 100 -16.00 -0.50 -1.13
C TYR A 100 -16.95 0.49 -1.80
N ASP A 101 -16.46 1.65 -2.22
CA ASP A 101 -17.23 2.76 -2.81
C ASP A 101 -17.47 2.59 -4.32
N LEU A 102 -16.70 1.74 -5.01
CA LEU A 102 -16.86 1.49 -6.44
C LEU A 102 -17.88 0.39 -6.71
N ARG A 103 -19.13 0.81 -6.89
CA ARG A 103 -20.29 -0.07 -7.11
C ARG A 103 -21.06 0.30 -8.36
N LYS A 104 -21.58 -0.69 -9.06
CA LYS A 104 -22.61 -0.51 -10.08
C LYS A 104 -23.98 -0.69 -9.44
N ASN A 105 -24.85 0.30 -9.58
CA ASN A 105 -26.25 0.17 -9.20
C ASN A 105 -26.96 -0.68 -10.27
N LEU A 106 -27.57 -1.78 -9.86
CA LEU A 106 -28.32 -2.69 -10.73
C LEU A 106 -29.84 -2.42 -10.73
N GLY A 107 -30.31 -1.43 -9.97
CA GLY A 107 -31.74 -1.22 -9.67
C GLY A 107 -32.12 -1.83 -8.31
N ASP A 108 -33.28 -1.43 -7.78
CA ASP A 108 -33.87 -1.99 -6.54
C ASP A 108 -32.94 -2.03 -5.31
N SER A 109 -32.03 -1.05 -5.19
CA SER A 109 -31.00 -1.00 -4.14
C SER A 109 -30.00 -2.16 -4.16
N VAL A 110 -29.91 -2.88 -5.28
CA VAL A 110 -28.92 -3.93 -5.51
C VAL A 110 -27.65 -3.32 -6.09
N PHE A 111 -26.53 -3.58 -5.44
CA PHE A 111 -25.22 -3.10 -5.86
C PHE A 111 -24.31 -4.27 -6.23
N GLU A 112 -23.67 -4.16 -7.38
CA GLU A 112 -22.63 -5.07 -7.84
C GLU A 112 -21.25 -4.43 -7.60
N ARG A 113 -20.37 -5.13 -6.89
CA ARG A 113 -18.96 -4.72 -6.79
C ARG A 113 -18.29 -4.94 -8.13
N LYS A 114 -17.70 -3.90 -8.69
CA LYS A 114 -17.06 -3.97 -10.01
C LYS A 114 -15.57 -4.23 -10.00
N ASP A 115 -14.91 -4.05 -8.86
CA ASP A 115 -13.46 -4.06 -8.83
C ASP A 115 -12.87 -5.29 -8.14
N VAL A 116 -11.81 -5.79 -8.76
CA VAL A 116 -10.87 -6.76 -8.22
C VAL A 116 -9.50 -6.17 -8.46
N LEU A 117 -8.92 -5.57 -7.40
CA LEU A 117 -7.54 -5.11 -7.45
C LEU A 117 -6.62 -6.29 -7.72
N ARG A 118 -5.50 -6.07 -8.40
CA ARG A 118 -4.52 -7.14 -8.59
C ARG A 118 -3.92 -7.53 -7.23
N PRO A 119 -3.76 -8.83 -6.95
CA PRO A 119 -3.06 -9.26 -5.74
C PRO A 119 -1.60 -8.79 -5.77
N PRO A 120 -0.94 -8.68 -4.59
CA PRO A 120 0.48 -8.40 -4.51
C PRO A 120 1.31 -9.42 -5.31
N SER A 121 2.51 -9.01 -5.75
CA SER A 121 3.44 -9.92 -6.41
C SER A 121 3.95 -11.00 -5.44
N THR A 122 4.61 -12.03 -5.99
CA THR A 122 5.08 -13.18 -5.21
C THR A 122 5.97 -12.80 -4.03
N LEU A 123 6.82 -11.77 -4.17
CA LEU A 123 7.79 -11.40 -3.14
C LEU A 123 7.11 -10.95 -1.83
N PRO A 124 6.19 -9.96 -1.83
CA PRO A 124 5.38 -9.64 -0.65
C PRO A 124 4.61 -10.83 -0.08
N LEU A 125 4.03 -11.69 -0.93
CA LEU A 125 3.26 -12.85 -0.46
C LEU A 125 4.14 -13.88 0.27
N THR A 126 5.35 -14.14 -0.23
CA THR A 126 6.33 -15.00 0.46
C THR A 126 6.77 -14.37 1.80
N ALA A 127 6.89 -13.05 1.86
CA ALA A 127 7.21 -12.35 3.11
C ALA A 127 6.08 -12.50 4.14
N ILE A 128 4.81 -12.41 3.72
CA ILE A 128 3.64 -12.66 4.59
C ILE A 128 3.67 -14.10 5.10
N ALA A 129 3.88 -15.09 4.24
CA ALA A 129 3.95 -16.51 4.65
C ALA A 129 5.08 -16.77 5.66
N ASN A 130 6.24 -16.14 5.49
CA ASN A 130 7.34 -16.22 6.45
C ASN A 130 7.06 -15.50 7.77
N LEU A 131 6.28 -14.41 7.75
CA LEU A 131 5.85 -13.72 8.97
C LEU A 131 4.89 -14.59 9.77
N GLN A 132 3.94 -15.23 9.10
CA GLN A 132 2.94 -16.15 9.69
C GLN A 132 3.53 -17.46 10.21
N SER A 133 4.71 -17.88 9.74
CA SER A 133 5.35 -19.08 10.30
C SER A 133 6.05 -18.82 11.63
N ARG A 134 6.24 -17.55 11.99
CA ARG A 134 6.96 -17.11 13.20
C ARG A 134 6.03 -16.61 14.32
N HIS A 135 4.75 -16.41 14.01
CA HIS A 135 3.73 -15.84 14.90
C HIS A 135 2.41 -16.58 14.68
#